data_AF-A0A7Y3JHC8-F1
#
_entry.id   AF-A0A7Y3JHC8-F1
#
_cell.length_a   1.000
_cell.length_b   1.000
_cell.length_c   1.000
_cell.angle_alpha   90.00
_cell.angle_beta   90.00
_cell.angle_gamma   90.00
#
_symmetry.space_group_name_H-M   'P 1'
#
loop_
_entity.id
_entity.type
_entity.pdbx_description
1 polymer ?
#
loop_
_entity_poly.entity_id
_entity_poly.type
_entity_poly.pdbx_seq_one_letter_code
_entity_poly.pdbx_strand_id
1 'polypeptide(L)'
;MRSLLDALQEGRLVELPEVSKEKALEYLALLIEAIPDIGSGTDLVKAVMDREATFNTGIGKGVAVPHCRTNADGELLCAVGWSPKGIDYGAIDAKPVHLLVMYYVPDAQRNLYLKEISGLAKVLSGSDVLENFQQLESLTDLREHLLDWVSQAIGEAVPDAKARMIKLEAKQASIETAAVRAVTAGDLQVDRFIPFDCVCYGDHVLVLCQDSDLIETLEHADGFHDNVKNQSNFEAAGYRIVRLAEVEYAHGRRTISAVAFKNA
;
A
#
# COMPACT_ATOMS: atom_id res chain seq x y z
N MET A 1 -6.74 16.55 -1.74
CA MET A 1 -6.60 15.09 -1.58
C MET A 1 -6.65 14.41 -2.93
N ARG A 2 -5.94 14.97 -3.92
CA ARG A 2 -5.78 14.39 -5.24
C ARG A 2 -4.73 13.28 -5.19
N SER A 3 -3.58 13.52 -4.54
CA SER A 3 -2.55 12.47 -4.47
C SER A 3 -3.01 11.24 -3.69
N LEU A 4 -3.83 11.41 -2.66
CA LEU A 4 -4.51 10.29 -2.00
C LEU A 4 -5.48 9.56 -2.95
N LEU A 5 -6.30 10.27 -3.72
CA LEU A 5 -7.18 9.66 -4.72
C LEU A 5 -6.39 8.85 -5.75
N ASP A 6 -5.34 9.45 -6.31
CA ASP A 6 -4.46 8.82 -7.29
C ASP A 6 -3.82 7.55 -6.70
N ALA A 7 -3.40 7.56 -5.42
CA ALA A 7 -2.91 6.38 -4.73
C ALA A 7 -3.95 5.25 -4.63
N LEU A 8 -5.21 5.58 -4.34
CA LEU A 8 -6.30 4.60 -4.28
C LEU A 8 -6.62 4.01 -5.66
N GLN A 9 -6.55 4.82 -6.71
CA GLN A 9 -6.84 4.42 -8.09
C GLN A 9 -5.71 3.58 -8.72
N GLU A 10 -4.47 3.90 -8.39
CA GLU A 10 -3.27 3.24 -8.95
C GLU A 10 -2.79 2.05 -8.10
N GLY A 11 -3.60 1.57 -7.16
CA GLY A 11 -3.29 0.37 -6.39
C GLY A 11 -2.22 0.55 -5.31
N ARG A 12 -1.93 1.79 -4.88
CA ARG A 12 -0.99 2.09 -3.78
C ARG A 12 -1.67 2.10 -2.40
N LEU A 13 -2.72 1.29 -2.26
CA LEU A 13 -3.37 0.97 -0.99
C LEU A 13 -3.08 -0.49 -0.67
N VAL A 14 -2.37 -0.73 0.42
CA VAL A 14 -1.86 -2.05 0.80
C VAL A 14 -2.23 -2.40 2.23
N GLU A 15 -2.44 -3.68 2.48
CA GLU A 15 -2.56 -4.20 3.84
C GLU A 15 -1.15 -4.46 4.37
N LEU A 16 -0.88 -3.96 5.58
CA LEU A 16 0.35 -4.14 6.31
C LEU A 16 0.18 -5.34 7.24
N PRO A 17 1.10 -6.33 7.18
CA PRO A 17 1.11 -7.42 8.14
C PRO A 17 1.47 -6.92 9.55
N GLU A 18 1.52 -7.81 10.52
CA GLU A 18 2.02 -7.49 11.86
C GLU A 18 3.53 -7.22 11.80
N VAL A 19 3.88 -5.94 11.62
CA VAL A 19 5.25 -5.49 11.40
C VAL A 19 5.61 -4.31 12.29
N SER A 20 6.92 -4.06 12.46
CA SER A 20 7.39 -2.88 13.17
C SER A 20 7.07 -1.60 12.40
N LYS A 21 7.08 -0.48 13.11
CA LYS A 21 7.00 0.86 12.54
C LYS A 21 7.99 1.07 11.40
N GLU A 22 9.25 0.65 11.61
CA GLU A 22 10.32 0.82 10.64
C GLU A 22 10.03 0.03 9.37
N LYS A 23 9.59 -1.23 9.50
CA LYS A 23 9.25 -2.07 8.34
C LYS A 23 8.05 -1.52 7.56
N ALA A 24 7.04 -0.99 8.25
CA ALA A 24 5.91 -0.33 7.59
C ALA A 24 6.35 0.93 6.82
N LEU A 25 7.25 1.74 7.40
CA LEU A 25 7.80 2.93 6.74
C LEU A 25 8.66 2.58 5.53
N GLU A 26 9.55 1.60 5.68
CA GLU A 26 10.39 1.09 4.59
C GLU A 26 9.52 0.61 3.43
N TYR A 27 8.50 -0.19 3.70
CA TYR A 27 7.61 -0.74 2.67
C TYR A 27 6.87 0.35 1.89
N LEU A 28 6.25 1.31 2.59
CA LEU A 28 5.54 2.41 1.94
C LEU A 28 6.47 3.34 1.15
N ALA A 29 7.69 3.56 1.65
CA ALA A 29 8.71 4.33 0.92
C ALA A 29 9.09 3.62 -0.38
N LEU A 30 9.33 2.31 -0.35
CA LEU A 30 9.65 1.52 -1.53
C LEU A 30 8.50 1.50 -2.56
N LEU A 31 7.24 1.49 -2.12
CA LEU A 31 6.08 1.62 -3.01
C LEU A 31 6.06 2.96 -3.75
N ILE A 32 6.46 4.04 -3.08
CA ILE A 32 6.56 5.36 -3.71
C ILE A 32 7.77 5.42 -4.64
N GLU A 33 8.95 4.93 -4.23
CA GLU A 33 10.15 4.85 -5.08
C GLU A 33 9.98 4.02 -6.37
N ALA A 34 9.02 3.09 -6.38
CA ALA A 34 8.69 2.32 -7.57
C ALA A 34 7.98 3.13 -8.66
N ILE A 35 7.58 4.38 -8.37
CA ILE A 35 6.92 5.27 -9.33
C ILE A 35 7.94 5.79 -10.35
N PRO A 36 7.73 5.58 -11.68
CA PRO A 36 8.72 5.90 -12.72
C PRO A 36 9.22 7.34 -12.76
N ASP A 37 8.41 8.30 -12.31
CA ASP A 37 8.70 9.73 -12.41
C ASP A 37 9.43 10.31 -11.19
N ILE A 38 9.85 9.47 -10.23
CA ILE A 38 10.70 9.93 -9.13
C ILE A 38 12.14 10.08 -9.63
N GLY A 39 12.68 11.29 -9.51
CA GLY A 39 14.04 11.61 -9.92
C GLY A 39 15.08 10.67 -9.29
N SER A 40 15.98 10.16 -10.12
CA SER A 40 17.05 9.24 -9.71
C SER A 40 17.93 9.86 -8.62
N GLY A 41 18.13 9.16 -7.50
CA GLY A 41 19.09 9.55 -6.46
C GLY A 41 18.51 9.98 -5.12
N THR A 42 17.18 9.92 -4.93
CA THR A 42 16.58 10.08 -3.59
C THR A 42 16.44 8.72 -2.92
N ASP A 43 17.20 8.48 -1.85
CA ASP A 43 16.96 7.36 -0.92
C ASP A 43 15.78 7.75 -0.01
N LEU A 44 14.58 7.41 -0.47
CA LEU A 44 13.32 7.77 0.18
C LEU A 44 13.16 7.06 1.51
N VAL A 45 13.57 5.79 1.58
CA VAL A 45 13.56 5.02 2.82
C VAL A 45 14.35 5.78 3.88
N LYS A 46 15.60 6.13 3.60
CA LYS A 46 16.43 6.90 4.53
C LYS A 46 15.81 8.27 4.84
N ALA A 47 15.33 8.99 3.84
CA ALA A 47 14.76 10.32 4.04
C ALA A 47 13.52 10.31 4.95
N VAL A 48 12.66 9.31 4.81
CA VAL A 48 11.49 9.10 5.70
C VAL A 48 11.94 8.74 7.10
N MET A 49 12.91 7.83 7.25
CA MET A 49 13.43 7.41 8.55
C MET A 49 14.09 8.58 9.32
N ASP A 50 14.94 9.36 8.65
CA ASP A 50 15.61 10.53 9.24
C ASP A 50 14.56 11.57 9.70
N ARG A 51 13.51 11.76 8.90
CA ARG A 51 12.40 12.66 9.25
C ARG A 51 11.61 12.14 10.45
N GLU A 52 11.31 10.85 10.48
CA GLU A 52 10.56 10.22 11.58
C GLU A 52 11.33 10.26 12.90
N ALA A 53 12.66 10.05 12.84
CA ALA A 53 13.54 10.12 14.01
C ALA A 53 13.59 11.52 14.64
N THR A 54 13.34 12.58 13.85
CA THR A 54 13.32 13.96 14.36
C THR A 54 12.04 14.22 15.15
N PHE A 55 10.89 13.85 14.60
CA PHE A 55 9.59 13.97 15.26
C PHE A 55 8.64 12.90 14.74
N ASN A 56 8.02 12.19 15.68
CA ASN A 56 6.99 11.19 15.39
C ASN A 56 5.88 11.79 14.49
N THR A 57 5.48 11.06 13.45
CA THR A 57 4.43 11.50 12.52
C THR A 57 3.05 10.88 12.78
N GLY A 58 2.89 10.17 13.89
CA GLY A 58 1.62 9.69 14.42
C GLY A 58 0.80 10.85 14.98
N ILE A 59 -0.27 11.22 14.26
CA ILE A 59 -1.13 12.37 14.60
C ILE A 59 -2.27 12.00 15.57
N GLY A 60 -2.34 10.73 15.97
CA GLY A 60 -3.40 10.18 16.82
C GLY A 60 -4.61 9.70 16.03
N LYS A 61 -5.64 9.22 16.73
CA LYS A 61 -6.87 8.64 16.15
C LYS A 61 -6.60 7.46 15.20
N GLY A 62 -5.52 6.72 15.45
CA GLY A 62 -5.12 5.59 14.64
C GLY A 62 -4.47 5.94 13.31
N VAL A 63 -4.04 7.20 13.13
CA VAL A 63 -3.46 7.67 11.87
C VAL A 63 -2.04 8.19 12.07
N ALA A 64 -1.14 7.85 11.15
CA ALA A 64 0.15 8.50 10.96
C ALA A 64 0.26 9.08 9.55
N VAL A 65 1.04 10.15 9.44
CA VAL A 65 1.30 10.83 8.16
C VAL A 65 2.83 10.97 7.94
N PRO A 66 3.53 9.84 7.71
CA PRO A 66 4.94 9.88 7.38
C PRO A 66 5.16 10.65 6.08
N HIS A 67 6.25 11.39 5.99
CA HIS A 67 6.55 12.15 4.78
C HIS A 67 8.03 12.41 4.62
N CYS A 68 8.48 12.57 3.39
CA CYS A 68 9.80 13.14 3.10
C CYS A 68 9.63 14.46 2.33
N ARG A 69 10.60 15.35 2.47
CA ARG A 69 10.75 16.49 1.56
C ARG A 69 11.98 16.29 0.71
N THR A 70 11.92 16.72 -0.53
CA THR A 70 13.00 16.56 -1.50
C THR A 70 13.09 17.77 -2.41
N ASN A 71 14.33 18.08 -2.82
CA ASN A 71 14.62 19.11 -3.80
C ASN A 71 14.45 18.59 -5.24
N ALA A 72 14.15 17.29 -5.40
CA ALA A 72 13.89 16.71 -6.70
C ALA A 72 12.58 17.26 -7.28
N ASP A 73 12.55 17.38 -8.60
CA ASP A 73 11.34 17.74 -9.34
C ASP A 73 10.35 16.57 -9.35
N GLY A 74 9.07 16.89 -9.58
CA GLY A 74 8.00 15.91 -9.70
C GLY A 74 6.70 16.35 -9.05
N GLU A 75 5.76 15.40 -9.00
CA GLU A 75 4.46 15.59 -8.39
C GLU A 75 4.44 15.14 -6.93
N LEU A 76 3.41 15.58 -6.19
CA LEU A 76 3.14 15.07 -4.85
C LEU A 76 2.63 13.63 -4.97
N LEU A 77 3.32 12.68 -4.33
CA LEU A 77 2.96 11.26 -4.39
C LEU A 77 2.53 10.76 -3.02
N CYS A 78 1.67 9.74 -3.03
CA CYS A 78 1.08 9.15 -1.84
C CYS A 78 1.06 7.61 -1.93
N ALA A 79 1.28 6.95 -0.80
CA ALA A 79 1.00 5.53 -0.60
C ALA A 79 0.28 5.34 0.74
N VAL A 80 -0.61 4.36 0.81
CA VAL A 80 -1.45 4.11 1.98
C VAL A 80 -1.25 2.69 2.48
N GLY A 81 -0.84 2.56 3.73
CA GLY A 81 -0.74 1.28 4.43
C GLY A 81 -1.81 1.15 5.50
N TRP A 82 -2.47 0.01 5.55
CA TRP A 82 -3.46 -0.31 6.59
C TRP A 82 -3.04 -1.53 7.40
N SER A 83 -2.92 -1.37 8.71
CA SER A 83 -2.71 -2.47 9.64
C SER A 83 -4.00 -2.75 10.42
N PRO A 84 -4.70 -3.88 10.16
CA PRO A 84 -5.89 -4.26 10.92
C PRO A 84 -5.59 -4.40 12.42
N LYS A 85 -4.41 -4.94 12.76
CA LYS A 85 -3.97 -5.12 14.15
C LYS A 85 -3.46 -3.84 14.80
N GLY A 86 -3.07 -2.86 14.00
CA GLY A 86 -2.45 -1.63 14.46
C GLY A 86 -0.96 -1.81 14.74
N ILE A 87 -0.22 -0.71 14.61
CA ILE A 87 1.23 -0.66 14.80
C ILE A 87 1.53 0.18 16.05
N ASP A 88 2.42 -0.31 16.90
CA ASP A 88 3.02 0.52 17.96
C ASP A 88 3.90 1.60 17.32
N TYR A 89 3.29 2.76 17.09
CA TYR A 89 3.90 3.83 16.32
C TYR A 89 4.48 4.92 17.22
N GLY A 90 4.14 4.94 18.51
CA GLY A 90 4.41 6.05 19.42
C GLY A 90 3.61 7.32 19.11
N ALA A 91 2.34 7.18 18.68
CA ALA A 91 1.47 8.30 18.36
C ALA A 91 1.18 9.19 19.58
N ILE A 92 0.80 10.45 19.34
CA ILE A 92 0.60 11.47 20.40
C ILE A 92 -0.46 11.10 21.45
N ASP A 93 -1.44 10.27 21.08
CA ASP A 93 -2.50 9.79 21.98
C ASP A 93 -2.20 8.42 22.59
N ALA A 94 -0.99 7.89 22.38
CA ALA A 94 -0.51 6.58 22.83
C ALA A 94 -1.38 5.39 22.34
N LYS A 95 -2.16 5.58 21.27
CA LYS A 95 -2.94 4.51 20.64
C LYS A 95 -2.18 3.91 19.45
N PRO A 96 -2.42 2.62 19.12
CA PRO A 96 -1.87 2.02 17.91
C PRO A 96 -2.31 2.77 16.65
N VAL A 97 -1.44 2.84 15.65
CA VAL A 97 -1.75 3.39 14.33
C VAL A 97 -2.23 2.27 13.41
N HIS A 98 -3.43 2.43 12.87
CA HIS A 98 -4.02 1.50 11.91
C HIS A 98 -3.85 1.97 10.47
N LEU A 99 -3.73 3.27 10.23
CA LEU A 99 -3.61 3.84 8.89
C LEU A 99 -2.36 4.72 8.78
N LEU A 100 -1.51 4.42 7.81
CA LEU A 100 -0.35 5.22 7.44
C LEU A 100 -0.63 5.84 6.07
N VAL A 101 -0.64 7.17 6.01
CA VAL A 101 -0.77 7.91 4.74
C VAL A 101 0.57 8.60 4.46
N MET A 102 1.42 7.93 3.68
CA MET A 102 2.78 8.39 3.42
C MET A 102 2.84 9.33 2.22
N TYR A 103 3.60 10.43 2.33
CA TYR A 103 3.79 11.39 1.25
C TYR A 103 5.26 11.58 0.84
N TYR A 104 5.50 11.61 -0.47
CA TYR A 104 6.74 12.15 -1.06
C TYR A 104 6.47 13.57 -1.54
N VAL A 105 7.20 14.55 -1.00
CA VAL A 105 6.88 15.97 -1.16
C VAL A 105 8.04 16.71 -1.85
N PRO A 106 8.00 16.88 -3.19
CA PRO A 106 8.82 17.86 -3.88
C PRO A 106 8.63 19.27 -3.30
N ASP A 107 9.69 20.05 -3.22
CA ASP A 107 9.66 21.41 -2.66
C ASP A 107 8.61 22.30 -3.36
N ALA A 108 8.48 22.17 -4.69
CA ALA A 108 7.47 22.88 -5.49
C ALA A 108 6.02 22.52 -5.08
N GLN A 109 5.82 21.33 -4.50
CA GLN A 109 4.51 20.77 -4.15
C GLN A 109 4.15 20.97 -2.66
N ARG A 110 4.99 21.67 -1.88
CA ARG A 110 4.78 21.91 -0.45
C ARG A 110 3.37 22.45 -0.12
N ASN A 111 2.88 23.41 -0.92
CA ASN A 111 1.56 23.99 -0.68
C ASN A 111 0.42 23.01 -0.96
N LEU A 112 0.59 22.11 -1.94
CA LEU A 112 -0.39 21.07 -2.23
C LEU A 112 -0.41 20.04 -1.09
N TYR A 113 0.75 19.63 -0.60
CA TYR A 113 0.87 18.76 0.57
C TYR A 113 0.14 19.32 1.79
N LEU A 114 0.38 20.59 2.14
CA LEU A 114 -0.31 21.22 3.28
C LEU A 114 -1.84 21.25 3.12
N LYS A 115 -2.34 21.42 1.89
CA LYS A 115 -3.79 21.33 1.61
C LYS A 115 -4.32 19.91 1.80
N GLU A 116 -3.56 18.88 1.42
CA GLU A 116 -3.94 17.48 1.63
C GLU A 116 -4.06 17.15 3.11
N ILE A 117 -3.04 17.52 3.90
CA ILE A 117 -3.03 17.27 5.35
C ILE A 117 -4.14 18.03 6.05
N SER A 118 -4.43 19.26 5.60
CA SER A 118 -5.55 20.04 6.15
C SER A 118 -6.90 19.36 5.87
N GLY A 119 -7.08 18.81 4.67
CA GLY A 119 -8.26 18.03 4.31
C GLY A 119 -8.39 16.76 5.16
N LEU A 120 -7.30 16.01 5.29
CA LEU A 120 -7.25 14.80 6.12
C LEU A 120 -7.59 15.14 7.58
N ALA A 121 -6.92 16.12 8.18
CA ALA A 121 -7.18 16.54 9.56
C ALA A 121 -8.64 16.96 9.80
N LYS A 122 -9.28 17.61 8.83
CA LYS A 122 -10.69 17.98 8.90
C LYS A 122 -11.60 16.75 8.93
N VAL A 123 -11.36 15.78 8.05
CA VAL A 123 -12.12 14.52 8.06
C VAL A 123 -11.92 13.77 9.38
N LEU A 124 -10.69 13.71 9.88
CA LEU A 124 -10.37 13.10 11.17
C LEU A 124 -11.01 13.81 12.37
N SER A 125 -11.39 15.08 12.24
CA SER A 125 -12.04 15.85 13.31
C SER A 125 -13.52 15.54 13.47
N GLY A 126 -14.20 15.07 12.42
CA GLY A 126 -15.66 14.93 12.37
C GLY A 126 -16.24 13.60 12.84
N SER A 127 -15.44 12.56 13.02
CA SER A 127 -15.89 11.21 13.38
C SER A 127 -14.92 10.47 14.30
N ASP A 128 -15.41 9.43 14.99
CA ASP A 128 -14.58 8.51 15.77
C ASP A 128 -13.88 7.50 14.83
N VAL A 129 -12.96 8.03 14.05
CA VAL A 129 -12.26 7.32 12.97
C VAL A 129 -11.60 6.01 13.42
N LEU A 130 -11.13 5.97 14.67
CA LEU A 130 -10.46 4.81 15.22
C LEU A 130 -11.41 3.62 15.39
N GLU A 131 -12.65 3.85 15.85
CA GLU A 131 -13.65 2.78 16.01
C GLU A 131 -14.03 2.20 14.65
N ASN A 132 -14.07 3.05 13.61
CA ASN A 132 -14.37 2.59 12.25
C ASN A 132 -13.29 1.66 11.71
N PHE A 133 -12.00 1.97 11.92
CA PHE A 133 -10.92 1.13 11.41
C PHE A 133 -10.87 -0.27 12.03
N GLN A 134 -11.30 -0.41 13.28
CA GLN A 134 -11.35 -1.71 13.97
C GLN A 134 -12.48 -2.61 13.45
N GLN A 135 -13.46 -2.05 12.75
CA GLN A 135 -14.61 -2.77 12.19
C GLN A 135 -14.44 -3.12 10.71
N LEU A 136 -13.38 -2.64 10.06
CA LEU A 136 -13.12 -2.96 8.66
C LEU A 136 -12.56 -4.38 8.55
N GLU A 137 -13.14 -5.17 7.64
CA GLU A 137 -12.76 -6.56 7.42
C GLU A 137 -11.90 -6.73 6.15
N SER A 138 -11.84 -5.71 5.29
CA SER A 138 -11.12 -5.78 4.02
C SER A 138 -10.53 -4.44 3.54
N LEU A 139 -9.52 -4.54 2.68
CA LEU A 139 -9.01 -3.39 1.92
C LEU A 139 -10.06 -2.71 1.04
N THR A 140 -11.10 -3.45 0.62
CA THR A 140 -12.19 -2.89 -0.17
C THR A 140 -13.02 -1.93 0.68
N ASP A 141 -13.40 -2.33 1.89
CA ASP A 141 -14.16 -1.47 2.81
C ASP A 141 -13.35 -0.23 3.19
N LEU A 142 -12.06 -0.40 3.44
CA LEU A 142 -11.16 0.73 3.68
C LEU A 142 -11.10 1.66 2.47
N ARG A 143 -10.96 1.12 1.26
CA ARG A 143 -10.90 1.93 0.03
C ARG A 143 -12.17 2.77 -0.11
N GLU A 144 -13.34 2.19 0.10
CA GLU A 144 -14.61 2.92 0.07
C GLU A 144 -14.65 4.04 1.12
N HIS A 145 -14.19 3.75 2.34
CA HIS A 145 -14.11 4.75 3.40
C HIS A 145 -13.17 5.91 3.05
N LEU A 146 -11.99 5.61 2.49
CA LEU A 146 -11.02 6.63 2.07
C LEU A 146 -11.53 7.45 0.86
N LEU A 147 -12.29 6.83 -0.05
CA LEU A 147 -12.94 7.56 -1.15
C LEU A 147 -14.03 8.52 -0.64
N ASP A 148 -14.75 8.16 0.43
CA ASP A 148 -15.68 9.06 1.10
C ASP A 148 -14.94 10.22 1.77
N TRP A 149 -13.78 9.98 2.39
CA TRP A 149 -12.93 11.04 2.93
C TRP A 149 -12.48 12.02 1.85
N VAL A 150 -11.99 11.48 0.73
CA VAL A 150 -11.63 12.25 -0.46
C VAL A 150 -12.82 13.10 -0.93
N SER A 151 -14.00 12.50 -1.02
CA SER A 151 -15.22 13.18 -1.45
C SER A 151 -15.64 14.28 -0.48
N GLN A 152 -15.54 14.07 0.82
CA GLN A 152 -15.86 15.10 1.83
C GLN A 152 -14.89 16.28 1.77
N ALA A 153 -13.59 16.01 1.61
CA ALA A 153 -12.60 17.09 1.51
C ALA A 153 -12.68 17.84 0.15
N ILE A 154 -13.14 17.19 -0.92
CA ILE A 154 -13.30 17.80 -2.26
C ILE A 154 -14.67 18.49 -2.41
N GLY A 155 -15.73 17.95 -1.79
CA GLY A 155 -17.12 18.38 -1.94
C GLY A 155 -17.39 19.79 -1.41
N GLU A 156 -16.49 20.36 -0.60
CA GLU A 156 -16.55 21.77 -0.21
C GLU A 156 -15.96 22.73 -1.26
N ALA A 157 -15.38 22.23 -2.36
CA ALA A 157 -14.64 23.03 -3.34
C ALA A 157 -15.19 23.02 -4.79
N VAL A 158 -16.11 22.14 -5.23
CA VAL A 158 -16.64 22.10 -6.62
C VAL A 158 -18.10 21.57 -6.71
N PRO A 159 -18.98 22.09 -7.61
CA PRO A 159 -20.39 21.69 -7.72
C PRO A 159 -20.65 20.21 -8.12
N ASP A 160 -21.72 19.67 -7.51
CA ASP A 160 -22.24 18.29 -7.44
C ASP A 160 -22.24 17.45 -8.75
N ALA A 161 -22.23 18.09 -9.92
CA ALA A 161 -22.28 17.41 -11.22
C ALA A 161 -20.96 16.68 -11.57
N LYS A 162 -19.80 17.25 -11.21
CA LYS A 162 -18.49 16.62 -11.49
C LYS A 162 -18.17 15.50 -10.50
N ALA A 163 -18.62 15.62 -9.25
CA ALA A 163 -18.48 14.58 -8.23
C ALA A 163 -19.21 13.28 -8.63
N ARG A 164 -20.40 13.41 -9.24
CA ARG A 164 -21.17 12.26 -9.75
C ARG A 164 -20.49 11.57 -10.93
N MET A 165 -19.82 12.31 -11.82
CA MET A 165 -19.04 11.73 -12.92
C MET A 165 -17.86 10.90 -12.39
N ILE A 166 -17.07 11.48 -11.47
CA ILE A 166 -15.92 10.79 -10.87
C ILE A 166 -16.36 9.53 -10.12
N LYS A 167 -17.51 9.57 -9.42
CA LYS A 167 -18.07 8.41 -8.72
C LYS A 167 -18.53 7.31 -9.70
N LEU A 168 -19.00 7.67 -10.88
CA LEU A 168 -19.39 6.71 -11.92
C LEU A 168 -18.17 6.04 -12.56
N GLU A 169 -17.13 6.82 -12.85
CA GLU A 169 -15.88 6.35 -13.44
C GLU A 169 -15.11 5.45 -12.45
N ALA A 170 -15.03 5.81 -11.17
CA ALA A 170 -14.43 4.97 -10.13
C ALA A 170 -15.18 3.64 -9.94
N LYS A 171 -16.51 3.66 -10.04
CA LYS A 171 -17.35 2.46 -9.97
C LYS A 171 -17.21 1.57 -11.21
N GLN A 172 -16.94 2.15 -12.38
CA GLN A 172 -16.69 1.38 -13.60
C GLN A 172 -15.30 0.75 -13.61
N ALA A 173 -14.26 1.49 -13.16
CA ALA A 173 -12.90 0.98 -13.03
C ALA A 173 -12.78 -0.17 -11.99
N SER A 174 -13.54 -0.09 -10.89
CA SER A 174 -13.59 -1.18 -9.91
C SER A 174 -14.29 -2.44 -10.43
N ILE A 175 -15.31 -2.29 -11.29
CA ILE A 175 -15.98 -3.42 -11.95
C ILE A 175 -15.07 -4.08 -12.99
N GLU A 176 -14.27 -3.31 -13.74
CA GLU A 176 -13.33 -3.85 -14.72
C GLU A 176 -12.14 -4.59 -14.07
N THR A 177 -11.70 -4.15 -12.89
CA THR A 177 -10.63 -4.82 -12.13
C THR A 177 -11.11 -6.13 -11.49
N ALA A 178 -12.40 -6.26 -11.17
CA ALA A 178 -13.00 -7.50 -10.67
C ALA A 178 -13.13 -8.60 -11.74
N ALA A 179 -12.91 -8.30 -13.03
CA ALA A 179 -13.06 -9.23 -14.14
C ALA A 179 -11.85 -10.14 -14.39
N VAL A 180 -11.00 -10.38 -13.38
CA VAL A 180 -9.99 -11.43 -13.44
C VAL A 180 -10.71 -12.79 -13.29
N ARG A 181 -10.67 -13.60 -14.35
CA ARG A 181 -11.29 -14.93 -14.37
C ARG A 181 -10.72 -15.81 -13.26
N ALA A 182 -11.58 -16.21 -12.33
CA ALA A 182 -11.31 -17.30 -11.40
C ALA A 182 -10.98 -18.57 -12.20
N VAL A 183 -9.79 -19.13 -11.98
CA VAL A 183 -9.46 -20.48 -12.41
C VAL A 183 -10.21 -21.44 -11.49
N THR A 184 -11.06 -22.29 -12.06
CA THR A 184 -11.75 -23.33 -11.28
C THR A 184 -10.72 -24.33 -10.78
N ALA A 185 -10.49 -24.36 -9.47
CA ALA A 185 -9.73 -25.40 -8.80
C ALA A 185 -10.48 -26.73 -8.98
N GLY A 186 -9.92 -27.66 -9.75
CA GLY A 186 -10.33 -29.05 -9.71
C GLY A 186 -9.81 -29.68 -8.42
N ASP A 187 -10.69 -30.37 -7.69
CA ASP A 187 -10.47 -31.24 -6.52
C ASP A 187 -9.05 -31.33 -5.95
N LEU A 188 -8.54 -30.22 -5.42
CA LEU A 188 -7.30 -30.18 -4.64
C LEU A 188 -7.69 -30.07 -3.17
N GLN A 189 -7.40 -31.12 -2.39
CA GLN A 189 -7.36 -31.01 -0.93
C GLN A 189 -6.11 -30.19 -0.57
N VAL A 190 -6.27 -28.87 -0.47
CA VAL A 190 -5.21 -27.93 -0.09
C VAL A 190 -5.34 -27.63 1.40
N ASP A 191 -4.34 -27.99 2.20
CA ASP A 191 -4.34 -27.73 3.65
C ASP A 191 -3.93 -26.28 3.99
N ARG A 192 -3.08 -25.65 3.16
CA ARG A 192 -2.72 -24.23 3.29
C ARG A 192 -2.70 -23.56 1.92
N PHE A 193 -3.52 -22.52 1.77
CA PHE A 193 -3.59 -21.65 0.60
C PHE A 193 -3.26 -20.22 1.06
N ILE A 194 -2.09 -19.71 0.67
CA ILE A 194 -1.58 -18.43 1.17
C ILE A 194 -1.34 -17.51 -0.04
N PRO A 195 -2.18 -16.49 -0.27
CA PRO A 195 -1.87 -15.46 -1.24
C PRO A 195 -0.72 -14.60 -0.72
N PHE A 196 0.17 -14.22 -1.64
CA PHE A 196 1.26 -13.31 -1.35
C PHE A 196 1.55 -12.44 -2.56
N ASP A 197 2.05 -11.24 -2.30
CA ASP A 197 2.68 -10.41 -3.32
C ASP A 197 4.19 -10.51 -3.16
N CYS A 198 4.94 -10.32 -4.23
CA CYS A 198 6.37 -10.14 -4.12
C CYS A 198 6.89 -9.07 -5.06
N VAL A 199 7.94 -8.38 -4.61
CA VAL A 199 8.63 -7.35 -5.37
C VAL A 199 10.00 -7.90 -5.76
N CYS A 200 10.23 -8.03 -7.06
CA CYS A 200 11.51 -8.44 -7.61
C CYS A 200 12.29 -7.22 -8.08
N TYR A 201 13.56 -7.09 -7.67
CA TYR A 201 14.47 -6.03 -8.12
C TYR A 201 15.92 -6.53 -8.14
N GLY A 202 16.60 -6.39 -9.28
CA GLY A 202 17.93 -7.00 -9.45
C GLY A 202 17.86 -8.52 -9.29
N ASP A 203 18.59 -9.03 -8.28
CA ASP A 203 18.62 -10.43 -7.84
C ASP A 203 17.89 -10.65 -6.49
N HIS A 204 17.17 -9.64 -6.01
CA HIS A 204 16.45 -9.66 -4.75
C HIS A 204 14.95 -9.85 -4.95
N VAL A 205 14.32 -10.51 -3.98
CA VAL A 205 12.88 -10.69 -3.90
C VAL A 205 12.42 -10.38 -2.48
N LEU A 206 11.38 -9.56 -2.37
CA LEU A 206 10.70 -9.28 -1.11
C LEU A 206 9.31 -9.93 -1.15
N VAL A 207 8.98 -10.79 -0.20
CA VAL A 207 7.70 -11.50 -0.12
C VAL A 207 6.79 -10.83 0.91
N LEU A 208 5.52 -10.68 0.56
CA LEU A 208 4.54 -9.89 1.29
C LEU A 208 3.28 -10.73 1.49
N CYS A 209 3.11 -11.25 2.71
CA CYS A 209 1.88 -11.91 3.12
C CYS A 209 1.73 -11.85 4.64
N GLN A 210 0.61 -12.37 5.16
CA GLN A 210 0.36 -12.45 6.59
C GLN A 210 1.13 -13.62 7.28
N ASP A 211 1.85 -14.42 6.51
CA ASP A 211 2.47 -15.66 6.96
C ASP A 211 3.98 -15.51 7.08
N SER A 212 4.45 -15.20 8.29
CA SER A 212 5.88 -14.94 8.56
C SER A 212 6.78 -16.11 8.18
N ASP A 213 6.31 -17.33 8.43
CA ASP A 213 7.05 -18.55 8.09
C ASP A 213 7.20 -18.67 6.56
N LEU A 214 6.15 -18.35 5.80
CA LEU A 214 6.21 -18.36 4.34
C LEU A 214 7.17 -17.28 3.82
N ILE A 215 7.15 -16.07 4.38
CA ILE A 215 8.08 -15.00 3.99
C ILE A 215 9.52 -15.47 4.17
N GLU A 216 9.88 -15.89 5.38
CA GLU A 216 11.24 -16.34 5.70
C GLU A 216 11.66 -17.51 4.80
N THR A 217 10.75 -18.46 4.59
CA THR A 217 10.98 -19.65 3.76
C THR A 217 11.22 -19.31 2.29
N LEU A 218 10.40 -18.45 1.70
CA LEU A 218 10.47 -18.13 0.27
C LEU A 218 11.62 -17.17 -0.06
N GLU A 219 11.88 -16.17 0.78
CA GLU A 219 13.00 -15.23 0.55
C GLU A 219 14.37 -15.91 0.62
N HIS A 220 14.49 -16.99 1.39
CA HIS A 220 15.72 -17.80 1.48
C HIS A 220 15.71 -19.03 0.58
N ALA A 221 14.64 -19.28 -0.18
CA ALA A 221 14.55 -20.44 -1.05
C ALA A 221 15.46 -20.27 -2.28
N ASP A 222 16.34 -21.26 -2.49
CA ASP A 222 17.26 -21.27 -3.62
C ASP A 222 16.52 -21.13 -4.96
N GLY A 223 16.90 -20.10 -5.73
CA GLY A 223 16.33 -19.83 -7.05
C GLY A 223 14.90 -19.29 -7.04
N PHE A 224 14.31 -18.97 -5.88
CA PHE A 224 12.95 -18.43 -5.82
C PHE A 224 12.80 -17.14 -6.63
N HIS A 225 13.75 -16.21 -6.52
CA HIS A 225 13.80 -14.98 -7.31
C HIS A 225 13.69 -15.24 -8.83
N ASP A 226 14.50 -16.17 -9.36
CA ASP A 226 14.49 -16.46 -10.80
C ASP A 226 13.24 -17.22 -11.22
N ASN A 227 12.78 -18.14 -10.37
CA ASN A 227 11.60 -18.94 -10.64
C ASN A 227 10.33 -18.08 -10.64
N VAL A 228 10.16 -17.17 -9.68
CA VAL A 228 8.97 -16.33 -9.61
C VAL A 228 8.88 -15.34 -10.77
N LYS A 229 10.02 -14.87 -11.29
CA LYS A 229 10.07 -13.99 -12.47
C LYS A 229 9.76 -14.72 -13.77
N ASN A 230 10.22 -15.96 -13.91
CA ASN A 230 10.24 -16.64 -15.20
C ASN A 230 9.21 -17.77 -15.34
N GLN A 231 8.61 -18.24 -14.23
CA GLN A 231 7.71 -19.38 -14.22
C GLN A 231 6.35 -18.98 -13.64
N SER A 232 5.28 -19.41 -14.32
CA SER A 232 3.91 -19.20 -13.85
C SER A 232 3.46 -20.24 -12.82
N ASN A 233 4.15 -21.38 -12.74
CA ASN A 233 3.89 -22.47 -11.80
C ASN A 233 5.17 -23.24 -11.51
N PHE A 234 5.59 -23.32 -10.25
CA PHE A 234 6.83 -23.98 -9.85
C PHE A 234 6.78 -24.40 -8.38
N GLU A 235 7.76 -25.18 -7.94
CA GLU A 235 7.91 -25.56 -6.53
C GLU A 235 9.08 -24.80 -5.89
N ALA A 236 8.86 -24.29 -4.68
CA ALA A 236 9.90 -23.66 -3.87
C ALA A 236 9.65 -23.99 -2.39
N ALA A 237 10.69 -24.49 -1.72
CA ALA A 237 10.69 -24.80 -0.29
C ALA A 237 9.48 -25.62 0.20
N GLY A 238 9.05 -26.60 -0.59
CA GLY A 238 7.93 -27.49 -0.27
C GLY A 238 6.55 -26.87 -0.46
N TYR A 239 6.47 -25.66 -1.03
CA TYR A 239 5.25 -25.07 -1.56
C TYR A 239 5.26 -25.17 -3.07
N ARG A 240 4.09 -25.39 -3.65
CA ARG A 240 3.87 -25.12 -5.05
C ARG A 240 3.31 -23.70 -5.17
N ILE A 241 3.85 -22.94 -6.11
CA ILE A 241 3.60 -21.51 -6.26
C ILE A 241 3.00 -21.29 -7.63
N VAL A 242 1.88 -20.59 -7.68
CA VAL A 242 1.21 -20.21 -8.93
C VAL A 242 1.10 -18.69 -8.99
N ARG A 243 1.57 -18.15 -10.11
CA ARG A 243 1.56 -16.72 -10.40
C ARG A 243 0.20 -16.31 -10.95
N LEU A 244 -0.39 -15.28 -10.36
CA LEU A 244 -1.70 -14.77 -10.72
C LEU A 244 -1.60 -13.54 -11.62
N ALA A 245 -0.72 -12.60 -11.27
CA ALA A 245 -0.52 -11.36 -12.00
C ALA A 245 0.94 -10.91 -11.92
N GLU A 246 1.37 -10.10 -12.90
CA GLU A 246 2.64 -9.39 -12.90
C GLU A 246 2.40 -7.97 -13.39
N VAL A 247 3.04 -7.00 -12.73
CA VAL A 247 3.16 -5.63 -13.22
C VAL A 247 4.65 -5.31 -13.31
N GLU A 248 5.10 -4.88 -14.47
CA GLU A 248 6.47 -4.45 -14.70
C GLU A 248 6.58 -2.92 -14.57
N TYR A 249 7.60 -2.48 -13.86
CA TYR A 249 7.88 -1.08 -13.55
C TYR A 249 9.24 -0.67 -14.12
N ALA A 250 9.55 0.62 -14.01
CA ALA A 250 10.85 1.16 -14.40
C ALA A 250 12.00 0.45 -13.68
N HIS A 251 13.17 0.47 -14.31
CA HIS A 251 14.41 -0.13 -13.78
C HIS A 251 14.33 -1.66 -13.52
N GLY A 252 13.48 -2.37 -14.27
CA GLY A 252 13.40 -3.83 -14.23
C GLY A 252 12.76 -4.39 -12.96
N ARG A 253 12.07 -3.54 -12.18
CA ARG A 253 11.31 -3.97 -11.01
C ARG A 253 9.99 -4.59 -11.44
N ARG A 254 9.58 -5.66 -10.77
CA ARG A 254 8.32 -6.36 -11.06
C ARG A 254 7.59 -6.63 -9.76
N THR A 255 6.31 -6.28 -9.71
CA THR A 255 5.42 -6.81 -8.66
C THR A 255 4.73 -8.02 -9.23
N ILE A 256 4.65 -9.06 -8.41
CA ILE A 256 4.09 -10.34 -8.80
C ILE A 256 3.13 -10.77 -7.70
N SER A 257 1.85 -10.92 -8.05
CA SER A 257 0.85 -11.52 -7.18
C SER A 257 0.83 -13.03 -7.43
N ALA A 258 0.93 -13.83 -6.38
CA ALA A 258 1.00 -15.27 -6.45
C ALA A 258 0.28 -15.94 -5.28
N VAL A 259 0.10 -17.25 -5.39
CA VAL A 259 -0.45 -18.10 -4.33
C VAL A 259 0.50 -19.26 -4.06
N ALA A 260 0.81 -19.48 -2.79
CA ALA A 260 1.54 -20.64 -2.32
C ALA A 260 0.55 -21.68 -1.78
N PHE A 261 0.72 -22.93 -2.21
CA PHE A 261 -0.07 -24.07 -1.75
C PHE A 261 0.84 -25.20 -1.31
N LYS A 262 0.45 -25.84 -0.22
CA LYS A 262 1.15 -27.00 0.34
C LYS A 262 0.15 -28.15 0.42
N ASN A 263 0.46 -29.23 -0.29
CA ASN A 263 -0.28 -30.49 -0.17
C ASN A 263 0.31 -31.28 1.00
N ALA A 264 -0.53 -32.04 1.71
CA ALA A 264 -0.11 -32.98 2.75
C ALA A 264 0.85 -34.06 2.21
#